data_AF-A0A9P9XKH2-F1
#
_entry.id   AF-A0A9P9XKH2-F1
#
_cell.length_a   1.000
_cell.length_b   1.000
_cell.length_c   1.000
_cell.angle_alpha   90.00
_cell.angle_beta   90.00
_cell.angle_gamma   90.00
#
_symmetry.space_group_name_H-M   'P 1'
#
loop_
_entity.id
_entity.type
_entity.pdbx_description
1 polymer ?
#
loop_
_entity_poly.entity_id
_entity_poly.type
_entity_poly.pdbx_seq_one_letter_code
_entity_poly.pdbx_strand_id
1 'polypeptide(L)'
;MFCHQPKTLFRELSREIFRLRGFWKTFLSLRHVKGFRLYKCNAKEGTHERVDLDNNGAADLQLLLHTYKQWRVPEHIALAWGDWMHQELNNDSHDVLNGKYSLEIVLGWSVARIAVVILIPVVLSLVIGLWFNSKDWTDLTTIQTAWSIASYIVTAGGFVAALLGIMSSLADK
;
A
#
# COMPACT_ATOMS: atom_id res chain seq x y z
N MET A 1 -4.18 18.98 0.02
CA MET A 1 -5.61 18.64 0.27
C MET A 1 -6.11 19.61 1.31
N PHE A 2 -7.12 20.42 1.01
CA PHE A 2 -7.70 21.35 1.97
C PHE A 2 -8.77 20.64 2.79
N CYS A 3 -8.60 20.56 4.11
CA CYS A 3 -9.55 19.88 4.98
C CYS A 3 -10.62 20.87 5.44
N HIS A 4 -11.74 20.94 4.72
CA HIS A 4 -12.87 21.79 5.09
C HIS A 4 -13.60 21.34 6.37
N GLN A 5 -13.45 20.08 6.76
CA GLN A 5 -14.11 19.48 7.92
C GLN A 5 -13.13 18.57 8.68
N PRO A 6 -12.50 19.05 9.78
CA PRO A 6 -11.50 18.27 10.50
C PRO A 6 -12.07 16.98 11.12
N LYS A 7 -13.37 16.97 11.45
CA LYS A 7 -14.10 15.81 11.98
C LYS A 7 -14.13 14.60 11.04
N THR A 8 -14.08 14.84 9.73
CA THR A 8 -14.17 13.80 8.68
C THR A 8 -12.83 13.58 7.98
N LEU A 9 -11.75 14.20 8.48
CA LEU A 9 -10.43 14.21 7.88
C LEU A 9 -9.97 12.83 7.42
N PHE A 10 -9.90 11.85 8.33
CA PHE A 10 -9.39 10.52 8.01
C PHE A 10 -10.27 9.77 7.01
N ARG A 11 -11.59 10.01 7.04
CA ARG A 11 -12.53 9.40 6.09
C ARG A 11 -12.35 9.98 4.69
N GLU A 12 -12.23 11.29 4.57
CA GLU A 12 -11.96 11.95 3.29
C GLU A 12 -10.56 11.59 2.77
N LEU A 13 -9.57 11.51 3.66
CA LEU A 13 -8.21 11.07 3.31
C LEU A 13 -8.22 9.65 2.77
N SER A 14 -8.89 8.71 3.45
CA SER A 14 -9.07 7.34 2.94
C SER A 14 -9.75 7.36 1.58
N ARG A 15 -10.84 8.12 1.43
CA ARG A 15 -11.60 8.18 0.18
C ARG A 15 -10.75 8.71 -0.98
N GLU A 16 -9.97 9.75 -0.77
CA GLU A 16 -9.07 10.30 -1.79
C GLU A 16 -7.92 9.34 -2.10
N ILE A 17 -7.34 8.68 -1.10
CA ILE A 17 -6.35 7.62 -1.32
C ILE A 17 -6.94 6.48 -2.17
N PHE A 18 -8.16 6.05 -1.86
CA PHE A 18 -8.89 5.03 -2.63
C PHE A 18 -9.20 5.50 -4.06
N ARG A 19 -9.56 6.78 -4.24
CA ARG A 19 -9.85 7.38 -5.55
C ARG A 19 -8.60 7.48 -6.42
N LEU A 20 -7.49 7.95 -5.85
CA LEU A 20 -6.20 8.09 -6.54
C LEU A 20 -5.60 6.74 -6.93
N ARG A 21 -5.73 5.73 -6.06
CA ARG A 21 -5.25 4.37 -6.37
C ARG A 21 -6.18 3.63 -7.33
N GLY A 22 -7.47 3.94 -7.33
CA GLY A 22 -8.50 3.19 -8.03
C GLY A 22 -8.89 1.91 -7.27
N PHE A 23 -10.18 1.57 -7.33
CA PHE A 23 -10.78 0.48 -6.54
C PHE A 23 -10.06 -0.88 -6.77
N TRP A 24 -9.98 -1.31 -8.04
CA TRP A 24 -9.37 -2.59 -8.42
C TRP A 24 -7.89 -2.68 -8.07
N LYS A 25 -7.15 -1.60 -8.32
CA LYS A 25 -5.73 -1.54 -7.97
C LYS A 25 -5.53 -1.48 -6.46
N THR A 26 -6.46 -1.00 -5.65
CA THR A 26 -6.24 -0.97 -4.18
C THR A 26 -6.31 -2.36 -3.54
N PHE A 27 -7.24 -3.20 -4.02
CA PHE A 27 -7.40 -4.57 -3.54
C PHE A 27 -6.35 -5.54 -4.11
N LEU A 28 -5.99 -5.40 -5.39
CA LEU A 28 -5.01 -6.26 -6.05
C LEU A 28 -3.57 -5.73 -5.96
N SER A 29 -3.34 -4.52 -5.45
CA SER A 29 -1.97 -3.98 -5.36
C SER A 29 -1.21 -4.63 -4.22
N LEU A 30 -0.04 -5.16 -4.59
CA LEU A 30 1.02 -5.62 -3.71
C LEU A 30 1.66 -4.46 -2.91
N ARG A 31 1.40 -3.21 -3.28
CA ARG A 31 1.90 -2.03 -2.59
C ARG A 31 0.92 -1.57 -1.52
N HIS A 32 1.45 -1.25 -0.35
CA HIS A 32 0.71 -0.68 0.77
C HIS A 32 1.20 0.75 1.02
N VAL A 33 0.38 1.56 1.68
CA VAL A 33 0.83 2.86 2.19
C VAL A 33 1.90 2.60 3.25
N LYS A 34 3.16 2.87 2.89
CA LYS A 34 4.34 2.69 3.75
C LYS A 34 4.52 3.90 4.68
N GLY A 35 4.14 5.09 4.20
CA GLY A 35 4.19 6.31 4.99
C GLY A 35 3.63 7.51 4.27
N PHE A 36 3.66 8.63 4.98
CA PHE A 36 3.39 9.95 4.43
C PHE A 36 4.70 10.74 4.36
N ARG A 37 4.81 11.60 3.36
CA ARG A 37 5.90 12.57 3.18
C ARG A 37 5.29 13.94 2.91
N LEU A 38 6.11 14.98 2.96
CA LEU A 38 5.70 16.34 2.62
C LEU A 38 6.41 16.82 1.36
N TYR A 39 5.64 17.49 0.51
CA TYR A 39 6.18 18.27 -0.60
C TYR A 39 5.68 19.70 -0.52
N LYS A 40 6.50 20.64 -0.98
CA LYS A 40 6.17 22.04 -1.12
C LYS A 40 5.71 22.28 -2.55
N CYS A 41 4.58 22.97 -2.70
CA CYS A 41 4.08 23.38 -4.01
C CYS A 41 4.47 24.84 -4.25
N ASN A 42 5.26 25.12 -5.29
CA ASN A 42 5.49 26.48 -5.73
C ASN A 42 4.55 26.79 -6.90
N ALA A 43 3.39 27.38 -6.58
CA ALA A 43 2.37 27.72 -7.59
C ALA A 43 2.87 28.70 -8.68
N LYS A 44 3.89 29.51 -8.38
CA LYS A 44 4.44 30.49 -9.33
C LYS A 44 5.32 29.84 -10.41
N GLU A 45 6.04 28.78 -10.05
CA GLU A 45 6.97 28.09 -10.94
C GLU A 45 6.38 26.76 -11.47
N GLY A 46 5.26 26.30 -10.91
CA GLY A 46 4.68 24.99 -11.24
C GLY A 46 5.54 23.81 -10.76
N THR A 47 6.48 24.05 -9.83
CA THR A 47 7.43 23.05 -9.33
C THR A 47 6.96 22.47 -7.99
N HIS A 48 7.22 21.18 -7.82
CA HIS A 48 7.00 20.45 -6.57
C HIS A 48 8.35 20.06 -5.99
N GLU A 49 8.70 20.62 -4.85
CA GLU A 49 9.96 20.31 -4.16
C GLU A 49 9.69 19.37 -2.99
N ARG A 50 10.50 18.31 -2.88
CA ARG A 50 10.44 17.43 -1.72
C ARG A 50 11.07 18.14 -0.54
N VAL A 51 10.39 18.09 0.60
CA VAL A 51 10.89 18.67 1.84
C VAL A 51 11.54 17.55 2.63
N ASP A 52 12.83 17.68 2.91
CA ASP A 52 13.51 16.76 3.80
C ASP A 52 13.09 17.08 5.24
N LEU A 53 12.56 16.08 5.92
CA LEU A 53 12.00 16.22 7.26
C LEU A 53 13.07 15.91 8.29
N ASP A 54 13.08 16.65 9.39
CA ASP A 54 13.87 16.26 10.54
C ASP A 54 13.33 14.97 11.17
N ASN A 55 14.07 14.39 12.11
CA ASN A 55 13.66 13.15 12.77
C ASN A 55 12.32 13.28 13.52
N ASN A 56 11.96 14.48 13.98
CA ASN A 56 10.73 14.74 14.73
C ASN A 56 9.53 14.80 13.79
N GLY A 57 9.61 15.55 12.69
CA GLY A 57 8.58 15.63 11.65
C GLY A 57 8.36 14.27 10.97
N ALA A 58 9.42 13.47 10.83
CA ALA A 58 9.28 12.08 10.37
C ALA A 58 8.49 11.22 11.38
N ALA A 59 8.71 11.41 12.69
CA ALA A 59 7.97 10.71 13.74
C ALA A 59 6.49 11.13 13.79
N ASP A 60 6.20 12.43 13.63
CA ASP A 60 4.83 12.93 13.59
C ASP A 60 4.03 12.35 12.41
N LEU A 61 4.65 12.28 11.22
CA LEU A 61 4.02 11.63 10.06
C LEU A 61 3.84 10.11 10.24
N GLN A 62 4.71 9.46 11.00
CA GLN A 62 4.52 8.04 11.36
C GLN A 62 3.34 7.88 12.32
N LEU A 63 3.16 8.79 13.28
CA LEU A 63 2.02 8.79 14.18
C LEU A 63 0.71 9.07 13.43
N LEU A 64 0.74 9.99 12.46
CA LEU A 64 -0.37 10.23 11.54
C LEU A 64 -0.75 8.97 10.76
N LEU A 65 0.25 8.25 10.23
CA LEU A 65 0.04 6.97 9.53
C LEU A 65 -0.57 5.91 10.46
N HIS A 66 -0.09 5.81 11.69
CA HIS A 66 -0.62 4.88 12.66
C HIS A 66 -2.09 5.18 12.97
N THR A 67 -2.42 6.47 13.18
CA THR A 67 -3.80 6.93 13.43
C THR A 67 -4.70 6.64 12.22
N TYR A 68 -4.21 6.90 11.00
CA TYR A 68 -4.94 6.59 9.76
C TYR A 68 -5.26 5.09 9.60
N LYS A 69 -4.38 4.20 10.06
CA LYS A 69 -4.58 2.75 9.97
C LYS A 69 -5.64 2.22 10.94
N GLN A 70 -6.04 3.01 11.93
CA GLN A 70 -7.09 2.59 12.86
C GLN A 70 -8.44 2.56 12.16
N TRP A 71 -9.22 1.50 12.40
CA TRP A 71 -10.54 1.31 11.80
C TRP A 71 -11.52 2.44 12.14
N ARG A 72 -11.42 2.99 13.36
CA ARG A 72 -12.29 4.08 13.82
C ARG A 72 -11.46 5.05 14.66
N VAL A 73 -11.28 6.27 14.16
CA VAL A 73 -10.61 7.35 14.88
C VAL A 73 -11.67 8.16 15.65
N PRO A 74 -11.49 8.39 16.96
CA PRO A 74 -12.35 9.28 17.74
C PRO A 74 -12.37 10.71 17.17
N GLU A 75 -13.53 11.38 17.26
CA GLU A 75 -13.73 12.71 16.67
C GLU A 75 -12.75 13.75 17.23
N HIS A 76 -12.46 13.72 18.53
CA HIS A 76 -11.50 14.65 19.17
C HIS A 76 -10.07 14.47 18.63
N ILE A 77 -9.67 13.26 18.29
CA ILE A 77 -8.34 12.97 17.69
C ILE A 77 -8.31 13.48 16.26
N ALA A 78 -9.39 13.30 15.50
CA ALA A 78 -9.50 13.83 14.14
C ALA A 78 -9.46 15.37 14.11
N LEU A 79 -10.10 16.02 15.09
CA LEU A 79 -10.04 17.46 15.29
C LEU A 79 -8.60 17.93 15.58
N ALA A 80 -7.95 17.33 16.58
CA ALA A 80 -6.57 17.68 16.94
C ALA A 80 -5.59 17.52 15.76
N TRP A 81 -5.74 16.47 14.94
CA TRP A 81 -4.94 16.30 13.73
C TRP A 81 -5.25 17.34 12.65
N GLY A 82 -6.51 17.73 12.51
CA GLY A 82 -6.92 18.81 11.61
C GLY A 82 -6.29 20.14 12.00
N ASP A 83 -6.36 20.48 13.29
CA ASP A 83 -5.79 21.70 13.85
C ASP A 83 -4.27 21.72 13.69
N TRP A 84 -3.59 20.62 14.04
CA TRP A 84 -2.15 20.46 13.85
C TRP A 84 -1.74 20.62 12.38
N MET A 85 -2.45 19.98 11.45
CA MET A 85 -2.12 20.12 10.02
C MET A 85 -2.32 21.56 9.53
N HIS A 86 -3.33 22.25 10.03
CA HIS A 86 -3.58 23.62 9.62
C HIS A 86 -2.51 24.58 10.17
N GLN A 87 -2.11 24.40 11.43
CA GLN A 87 -1.05 25.16 12.07
C GLN A 87 0.31 24.88 11.42
N GLU A 88 0.68 23.61 11.27
CA GLU A 88 2.03 23.21 10.87
C GLU A 88 2.24 23.24 9.35
N LEU A 89 1.26 22.77 8.56
CA LEU A 89 1.40 22.64 7.11
C LEU A 89 0.98 23.91 6.34
N ASN A 90 0.01 24.64 6.88
CA ASN A 90 -0.54 25.83 6.23
C ASN A 90 -0.18 27.15 6.93
N ASN A 91 0.56 27.12 8.04
CA ASN A 91 0.88 28.30 8.84
C ASN A 91 -0.38 29.11 9.19
N ASP A 92 -1.45 28.38 9.57
CA ASP A 92 -2.79 28.90 9.88
C ASP A 92 -3.52 29.59 8.69
N SER A 93 -2.94 29.56 7.50
CA SER A 93 -3.54 30.14 6.31
C SER A 93 -4.64 29.25 5.75
N HIS A 94 -5.84 29.81 5.59
CA HIS A 94 -6.98 29.14 4.95
C HIS A 94 -7.01 29.32 3.43
N ASP A 95 -5.98 29.94 2.84
CA ASP A 95 -5.90 30.17 1.41
C ASP A 95 -5.12 29.04 0.73
N VAL A 96 -5.76 28.40 -0.26
CA VAL A 96 -5.21 27.29 -1.05
C VAL A 96 -3.95 27.70 -1.80
N LEU A 97 -3.82 28.98 -2.16
CA LEU A 97 -2.65 29.52 -2.85
C LEU A 97 -1.47 29.81 -1.92
N ASN A 98 -1.72 29.94 -0.62
CA ASN A 98 -0.70 30.15 0.41
C ASN A 98 -0.33 28.87 1.16
N GLY A 99 -1.02 27.75 0.88
CA GLY A 99 -0.70 26.43 1.42
C GLY A 99 0.73 26.02 1.06
N LYS A 100 1.61 26.01 2.06
CA LYS A 100 3.05 25.81 1.86
C LYS A 100 3.39 24.34 1.64
N TYR A 101 2.68 23.42 2.30
CA TYR A 101 3.00 21.99 2.27
C TYR A 101 1.80 21.13 1.91
N SER A 102 2.08 19.98 1.28
CA SER A 102 1.08 18.99 0.94
C SER A 102 1.61 17.58 1.21
N LEU A 103 0.69 16.68 1.56
CA LEU A 103 0.99 15.28 1.86
C LEU A 103 1.23 14.47 0.57
N GLU A 104 2.40 13.86 0.46
CA GLU A 104 2.73 12.81 -0.50
C GLU A 104 2.48 11.44 0.14
N ILE A 105 1.78 10.56 -0.59
CA ILE A 105 1.52 9.20 -0.15
C ILE A 105 2.63 8.30 -0.66
N VAL A 106 3.44 7.75 0.24
CA VAL A 106 4.51 6.82 -0.11
C VAL A 106 3.96 5.41 -0.14
N LEU A 107 3.90 4.83 -1.35
CA LEU A 107 3.53 3.44 -1.57
C LEU A 107 4.78 2.57 -1.53
N GLY A 108 4.84 1.65 -0.57
CA GLY A 108 5.91 0.65 -0.48
C GLY A 108 5.40 -0.75 -0.77
N TRP A 109 6.31 -1.66 -1.12
CA TRP A 109 5.98 -3.08 -1.28
C TRP A 109 5.61 -3.71 0.06
N SER A 110 4.51 -4.47 0.09
CA SER A 110 4.10 -5.21 1.29
C SER A 110 4.66 -6.62 1.23
N VAL A 111 5.64 -6.93 2.10
CA VAL A 111 6.25 -8.26 2.22
C VAL A 111 5.18 -9.33 2.45
N ALA A 112 4.20 -9.07 3.30
CA ALA A 112 3.11 -10.00 3.57
C ALA A 112 2.26 -10.30 2.32
N ARG A 113 1.91 -9.28 1.52
CA ARG A 113 1.13 -9.49 0.29
C ARG A 113 1.95 -10.23 -0.78
N ILE A 114 3.23 -9.91 -0.90
CA ILE A 114 4.15 -10.64 -1.79
C ILE A 114 4.24 -12.10 -1.35
N ALA A 115 4.44 -12.38 -0.06
CA ALA A 115 4.50 -13.74 0.47
C ALA A 115 3.22 -14.53 0.17
N VAL A 116 2.04 -13.94 0.35
CA VAL A 116 0.76 -14.58 -0.01
C VAL A 116 0.71 -14.93 -1.49
N VAL A 117 1.10 -14.01 -2.38
CA VAL A 117 1.11 -14.28 -3.84
C VAL A 117 2.09 -15.39 -4.21
N ILE A 118 3.22 -15.50 -3.52
CA ILE A 118 4.20 -16.58 -3.74
C ILE A 118 3.69 -17.93 -3.21
N LEU A 119 2.97 -17.92 -2.08
CA LEU A 119 2.46 -19.15 -1.45
C LEU A 119 1.23 -19.73 -2.17
N ILE A 120 0.41 -18.90 -2.80
CA ILE A 120 -0.80 -19.36 -3.52
C ILE A 120 -0.48 -20.45 -4.55
N PRO A 121 0.48 -20.28 -5.49
CA PRO A 121 0.85 -21.33 -6.44
C PRO A 121 1.28 -22.64 -5.80
N VAL A 122 2.01 -22.58 -4.67
CA VAL A 122 2.51 -23.76 -3.94
C VAL A 122 1.35 -24.52 -3.29
N VAL A 123 0.42 -23.80 -2.66
CA VAL A 123 -0.77 -24.42 -2.07
C VAL A 123 -1.67 -24.97 -3.17
N LEU A 124 -1.87 -24.22 -4.26
CA LEU A 124 -2.71 -24.63 -5.39
C LEU A 124 -2.15 -25.89 -6.05
N SER A 125 -0.83 -25.97 -6.26
CA SER A 125 -0.19 -27.16 -6.84
C SER A 125 -0.37 -28.38 -5.97
N LEU A 126 -0.27 -28.22 -4.64
CA LEU A 126 -0.49 -29.31 -3.69
C LEU A 126 -1.95 -29.79 -3.70
N VAL A 127 -2.90 -28.86 -3.69
CA VAL A 127 -4.34 -29.19 -3.76
C VAL A 127 -4.66 -29.93 -5.06
N ILE A 128 -4.13 -29.47 -6.21
CA ILE A 128 -4.37 -30.10 -7.51
C ILE A 128 -3.72 -31.50 -7.55
N GLY A 129 -2.49 -31.64 -7.07
CA GLY A 129 -1.80 -32.93 -6.99
C GLY A 129 -2.57 -33.94 -6.15
N LEU A 130 -3.02 -33.53 -4.96
CA LEU A 130 -3.84 -34.37 -4.07
C LEU A 130 -5.20 -34.69 -4.66
N TRP A 131 -5.84 -33.73 -5.33
CA TRP A 131 -7.15 -33.93 -5.98
C TRP A 131 -7.07 -34.98 -7.09
N PHE A 132 -6.09 -34.87 -7.99
CA PHE A 132 -5.91 -35.85 -9.07
C PHE A 132 -5.55 -37.23 -8.52
N ASN A 133 -4.64 -37.28 -7.53
CA ASN A 133 -4.25 -38.55 -6.89
C ASN A 133 -5.43 -39.18 -6.12
N SER A 134 -6.33 -38.37 -5.56
CA SER A 134 -7.53 -38.87 -4.86
C SER A 134 -8.54 -39.59 -5.75
N LYS A 135 -8.53 -39.31 -7.07
CA LYS A 135 -9.47 -39.91 -8.01
C LYS A 135 -9.06 -41.31 -8.47
N ASP A 136 -7.77 -41.62 -8.49
CA ASP A 136 -7.28 -42.94 -8.89
C ASP A 136 -5.87 -43.20 -8.31
N TRP A 137 -5.81 -43.83 -7.14
CA TRP A 137 -4.56 -44.10 -6.41
C TRP A 137 -3.74 -45.26 -7.00
N THR A 138 -4.33 -46.02 -7.91
CA THR A 138 -3.73 -47.26 -8.45
C THR A 138 -3.09 -47.08 -9.82
N ASP A 139 -3.44 -46.02 -10.54
CA ASP A 139 -2.89 -45.74 -11.86
C ASP A 139 -1.65 -44.85 -11.78
N LEU A 140 -0.49 -45.47 -12.02
CA LEU A 140 0.81 -44.80 -12.04
C LEU A 140 0.84 -43.62 -13.03
N THR A 141 0.12 -43.71 -14.15
CA THR A 141 0.11 -42.66 -15.18
C THR A 141 -0.65 -41.42 -14.73
N THR A 142 -1.77 -41.61 -14.02
CA THR A 142 -2.53 -40.54 -13.37
C THR A 142 -1.73 -39.85 -12.28
N ILE A 143 -1.01 -40.61 -11.44
CA ILE A 143 -0.12 -40.07 -10.40
C ILE A 143 0.98 -39.22 -11.01
N GLN A 144 1.68 -39.73 -12.03
CA GLN A 144 2.78 -39.01 -12.67
C GLN A 144 2.30 -37.71 -13.32
N THR A 145 1.15 -37.74 -13.99
CA THR A 145 0.57 -36.55 -14.63
C THR A 145 0.16 -35.49 -13.61
N ALA A 146 -0.41 -35.90 -12.46
CA ALA A 146 -0.77 -35.00 -11.37
C ALA A 146 0.46 -34.22 -10.84
N TRP A 147 1.56 -34.93 -10.57
CA TRP A 147 2.78 -34.31 -10.06
C TRP A 147 3.51 -33.48 -11.12
N SER A 148 3.44 -33.87 -12.40
CA SER A 148 3.94 -33.05 -13.50
C SER A 148 3.19 -31.71 -13.59
N ILE A 149 1.85 -31.72 -13.58
CA ILE A 149 1.03 -30.50 -13.60
C ILE A 149 1.33 -29.63 -12.37
N ALA A 150 1.38 -30.22 -11.18
CA ALA A 150 1.72 -29.51 -9.95
C ALA A 150 3.10 -28.82 -10.05
N SER A 151 4.10 -29.50 -10.61
CA SER A 151 5.45 -28.96 -10.79
C SER A 151 5.48 -27.76 -11.73
N TYR A 152 4.71 -27.78 -12.82
CA TYR A 152 4.59 -26.62 -13.71
C TYR A 152 3.98 -25.40 -13.00
N ILE A 153 2.97 -25.62 -12.15
CA ILE A 153 2.33 -24.55 -11.37
C ILE A 153 3.30 -23.92 -10.38
N VAL A 154 4.05 -24.74 -9.62
CA VAL A 154 5.07 -24.23 -8.69
C VAL A 154 6.16 -23.47 -9.44
N THR A 155 6.62 -23.99 -10.57
CA THR A 155 7.69 -23.37 -11.36
C THR A 155 7.25 -22.01 -11.93
N ALA A 156 6.04 -21.93 -12.48
CA ALA A 156 5.47 -20.67 -12.96
C ALA A 156 5.28 -19.68 -11.81
N GLY A 157 4.82 -20.14 -10.65
CA GLY A 157 4.71 -19.33 -9.43
C GLY A 157 6.08 -18.80 -8.96
N GLY A 158 7.11 -19.64 -8.98
CA GLY A 158 8.49 -19.28 -8.65
C GLY A 158 9.05 -18.22 -9.61
N PHE A 159 8.74 -18.31 -10.91
CA PHE A 159 9.13 -17.29 -11.88
C PHE A 159 8.48 -15.93 -11.60
N VAL A 160 7.19 -15.91 -11.30
CA VAL A 160 6.48 -14.68 -10.88
C VAL A 160 7.07 -14.12 -9.59
N ALA A 161 7.38 -14.98 -8.62
CA ALA A 161 8.04 -14.58 -7.37
C ALA A 161 9.39 -13.90 -7.61
N ALA A 162 10.22 -14.49 -8.49
CA ALA A 162 11.52 -13.95 -8.84
C ALA A 162 11.40 -12.56 -9.51
N LEU A 163 10.47 -12.41 -10.46
CA LEU A 163 10.20 -11.11 -11.10
C LEU A 163 9.75 -10.06 -10.09
N LEU A 164 8.85 -10.41 -9.17
CA LEU A 164 8.41 -9.50 -8.10
C LEU A 164 9.56 -9.11 -7.17
N GLY A 165 10.45 -10.05 -6.84
CA GLY A 165 11.65 -9.77 -6.05
C GLY A 165 12.57 -8.76 -6.74
N ILE A 166 12.84 -8.93 -8.03
CA ILE A 166 13.64 -7.99 -8.83
C ILE A 166 12.97 -6.61 -8.87
N MET A 167 11.67 -6.54 -9.14
CA MET A 167 10.93 -5.27 -9.16
C MET A 167 10.92 -4.57 -7.81
N SER A 168 10.86 -5.32 -6.71
CA SER A 168 10.96 -4.76 -5.36
C SER A 168 12.35 -4.17 -5.12
N SER A 169 13.41 -4.91 -5.47
CA SER A 169 14.79 -4.44 -5.31
C SER A 169 15.09 -3.18 -6.14
N LEU A 170 14.52 -3.06 -7.35
CA LEU A 170 14.68 -1.88 -8.19
C LEU A 170 13.90 -0.66 -7.68
N ALA A 171 12.77 -0.88 -7.02
CA ALA A 171 11.90 0.19 -6.54
C ALA A 171 12.34 0.79 -5.19
N ASP A 172 13.14 0.05 -4.42
CA ASP A 172 13.72 0.51 -3.15
C ASP A 172 15.12 1.15 -3.31
N LYS A 173 15.63 1.26 -4.55
CA LYS A 173 16.81 2.08 -4.91
C LYS A 173 16.41 3.51 -5.25
#